data_AF-A0A6H3NYB8-F1
#
_entry.id   AF-A0A6H3NYB8-F1
#
_cell.length_a   1.000
_cell.length_b   1.000
_cell.length_c   1.000
_cell.angle_alpha   90.00
_cell.angle_beta   90.00
_cell.angle_gamma   90.00
#
_symmetry.space_group_name_H-M   'P 1'
#
loop_
_entity.id
_entity.type
_entity.pdbx_description
1 polymer ?
#
loop_
_entity_poly.entity_id
_entity_poly.type
_entity_poly.pdbx_seq_one_letter_code
_entity_poly.pdbx_strand_id
1 'polypeptide(L)'
;MTSDASGKNTKFVRVWRQLNVEDVKKQLLYIDDLYGTCGNCKKLGLNYLKDKKCPDCGVTFKYLATKLSKVADIGKILSRIDKEGLDLTLIEREDFERSSAADAARDLFKS
;
A
#
# COMPACT_ATOMS: atom_id res chain seq x y z
N MET A 1 -16.54 -18.81 -13.88
CA MET A 1 -15.65 -18.82 -12.71
C MET A 1 -14.25 -19.13 -13.23
N THR A 2 -13.39 -18.12 -13.35
CA THR A 2 -12.03 -18.31 -13.87
C THR A 2 -11.12 -18.77 -12.74
N SER A 3 -10.83 -20.07 -12.74
CA SER A 3 -9.74 -20.67 -11.99
C SER A 3 -8.42 -20.06 -12.48
N ASP A 4 -7.61 -19.53 -11.57
CA ASP A 4 -6.23 -19.18 -11.90
C ASP A 4 -5.46 -20.45 -12.22
N ALA A 5 -4.65 -20.43 -13.27
CA ALA A 5 -3.89 -21.55 -13.81
C ALA A 5 -2.83 -22.14 -12.84
N SER A 6 -2.77 -21.67 -11.59
CA SER A 6 -1.82 -22.11 -10.56
C SER A 6 -2.30 -23.28 -9.71
N GLY A 7 -3.55 -23.73 -9.87
CA GLY A 7 -4.15 -24.79 -9.03
C GLY A 7 -4.32 -24.42 -7.55
N LYS A 8 -3.96 -23.19 -7.15
CA LYS A 8 -4.18 -22.68 -5.79
C LYS A 8 -5.63 -22.24 -5.65
N ASN A 9 -6.34 -22.80 -4.68
CA ASN A 9 -7.65 -22.31 -4.23
C ASN A 9 -7.51 -21.09 -3.30
N THR A 10 -6.67 -20.13 -3.68
CA THR A 10 -6.40 -18.92 -2.91
C THR A 10 -6.86 -17.71 -3.70
N LYS A 11 -7.50 -16.76 -3.03
CA LYS A 11 -7.94 -15.49 -3.61
C LYS A 11 -7.51 -14.35 -2.70
N PHE A 12 -7.24 -13.19 -3.28
CA PHE A 12 -7.02 -11.98 -2.50
C PHE A 12 -8.34 -11.49 -1.94
N VAL A 13 -8.38 -11.25 -0.63
CA VAL A 13 -9.57 -10.82 0.10
C VAL A 13 -9.20 -9.61 0.95
N ARG A 14 -10.00 -8.55 0.90
CA ARG A 14 -9.86 -7.39 1.79
C ARG A 14 -10.35 -7.76 3.19
N VAL A 15 -9.57 -7.40 4.20
CA VAL A 15 -9.90 -7.62 5.61
C VAL A 15 -9.85 -6.29 6.37
N TRP A 16 -10.75 -6.13 7.32
CA TRP A 16 -10.71 -5.02 8.26
C TRP A 16 -9.78 -5.37 9.42
N ARG A 17 -8.83 -4.48 9.72
CA ARG A 17 -7.86 -4.67 10.81
C ARG A 17 -7.55 -3.33 11.44
N GLN A 18 -7.49 -3.29 12.77
CA GLN A 18 -7.02 -2.12 13.50
C GLN A 18 -5.50 -1.99 13.37
N LEU A 19 -5.02 -0.81 12.98
CA LEU A 19 -3.62 -0.49 12.73
C LEU A 19 -3.29 0.88 13.35
N ASN A 20 -2.01 1.10 13.66
CA ASN A 20 -1.52 2.43 14.01
C ASN A 20 -1.32 3.24 12.71
N VAL A 21 -2.10 4.32 12.53
CA VAL A 21 -2.11 5.13 11.30
C VAL A 21 -0.75 5.78 11.03
N GLU A 22 -0.04 6.24 12.06
CA GLU A 22 1.26 6.88 11.91
C GLU A 22 2.35 5.89 11.50
N ASP A 23 2.31 4.67 12.03
CA ASP A 23 3.26 3.62 11.62
C ASP A 23 3.01 3.20 10.17
N VAL A 24 1.74 3.06 9.78
CA VAL A 24 1.37 2.81 8.37
C VAL A 24 1.93 3.91 7.49
N LYS A 25 1.67 5.18 7.81
CA LYS A 25 2.12 6.36 7.05
C LYS A 25 3.64 6.37 6.80
N LYS A 26 4.43 6.10 7.84
CA LYS A 26 5.90 6.09 7.78
C LYS A 26 6.42 5.00 6.85
N GLN A 27 5.74 3.86 6.78
CA GLN A 27 6.17 2.69 6.00
C GLN A 27 5.39 2.51 4.68
N LEU A 28 4.61 3.52 4.29
CA LEU A 28 3.72 3.48 3.14
C LEU A 28 4.45 3.84 1.84
N LEU A 29 4.14 3.12 0.78
CA LEU A 29 4.44 3.47 -0.60
C LEU A 29 3.15 3.74 -1.36
N TYR A 30 2.94 4.97 -1.81
CA TYR A 30 1.83 5.31 -2.69
C TYR A 30 2.20 4.99 -4.12
N ILE A 31 1.45 4.13 -4.80
CA ILE A 31 1.69 3.77 -6.20
C ILE A 31 0.52 4.15 -7.08
N ASP A 32 0.78 4.26 -8.38
CA ASP A 32 -0.27 4.16 -9.39
C ASP A 32 -0.30 2.69 -9.87
N ASP A 33 0.64 2.28 -10.72
CA ASP A 33 0.89 0.88 -11.08
C ASP A 33 2.27 0.41 -10.59
N LEU A 34 3.33 0.58 -11.41
CA LEU A 34 4.67 0.06 -11.05
C LEU A 34 5.48 1.02 -10.18
N TYR A 35 5.22 2.33 -10.31
CA TYR A 35 6.01 3.39 -9.69
C TYR A 35 5.20 4.17 -8.67
N GLY A 36 5.91 4.75 -7.70
CA GLY A 36 5.29 5.41 -6.57
C GLY A 36 6.14 6.44 -5.84
N THR A 37 5.58 6.87 -4.73
CA THR A 37 6.06 7.94 -3.85
C THR A 37 6.16 7.45 -2.42
N CYS A 38 7.29 7.72 -1.77
CA CYS A 38 7.48 7.41 -0.35
C CYS A 38 6.49 8.19 0.51
N GLY A 39 5.70 7.51 1.33
CA GLY A 39 4.77 8.13 2.28
C GLY A 39 5.47 9.01 3.32
N ASN A 40 6.69 8.64 3.72
CA ASN A 40 7.50 9.32 4.72
C ASN A 40 8.19 10.59 4.18
N CYS A 41 9.11 10.45 3.21
CA CYS A 41 9.95 11.55 2.74
C CYS A 41 9.56 12.14 1.38
N LYS A 42 8.49 11.62 0.75
CA LYS A 42 7.99 12.06 -0.55
C LYS A 42 8.92 11.84 -1.75
N LYS A 43 9.98 11.03 -1.61
CA LYS A 43 10.78 10.56 -2.75
C LYS A 43 9.90 9.92 -3.83
N LEU A 44 10.00 10.42 -5.05
CA LEU A 44 9.30 9.94 -6.25
C LEU A 44 10.09 8.86 -7.01
N GLY A 45 9.40 8.15 -7.90
CA GLY A 45 10.02 7.24 -8.87
C GLY A 45 10.39 5.86 -8.32
N LEU A 46 9.84 5.49 -7.16
CA LEU A 46 10.15 4.22 -6.50
C LEU A 46 9.39 3.07 -7.16
N ASN A 47 10.09 1.98 -7.47
CA ASN A 47 9.51 0.76 -8.02
C ASN A 47 9.30 -0.27 -6.91
N TYR A 48 8.05 -0.58 -6.56
CA TYR A 48 7.77 -1.46 -5.41
C TYR A 48 8.30 -2.90 -5.55
N LEU A 49 8.62 -3.35 -6.77
CA LEU A 49 9.22 -4.66 -6.99
C LEU A 49 10.73 -4.69 -6.69
N LYS A 50 11.40 -3.53 -6.75
CA LYS A 50 12.86 -3.41 -6.61
C LYS A 50 13.26 -2.68 -5.33
N ASP A 51 12.55 -1.61 -5.02
CA ASP A 51 12.85 -0.67 -3.94
C ASP A 51 12.13 -1.07 -2.66
N LYS A 52 12.60 -2.12 -1.98
CA LYS A 52 12.04 -2.55 -0.67
C LYS A 52 12.29 -1.53 0.45
N LYS A 53 13.28 -0.67 0.26
CA LYS A 53 13.68 0.40 1.17
C LYS A 53 13.77 1.71 0.39
N CYS A 54 13.31 2.81 0.98
CA CYS A 54 13.48 4.12 0.37
C CYS A 54 14.97 4.48 0.33
N PRO A 55 15.55 4.82 -0.84
CA PRO A 55 16.95 5.19 -0.95
C PRO A 55 17.27 6.51 -0.24
N ASP A 56 16.28 7.40 -0.11
CA ASP A 56 16.49 8.75 0.45
C ASP A 56 16.38 8.78 1.98
N CYS A 57 15.35 8.15 2.55
CA CYS A 57 15.11 8.20 4.01
C CYS A 57 15.35 6.87 4.73
N GLY A 58 15.65 5.80 3.98
CA GLY A 58 15.99 4.51 4.54
C GLY A 58 14.83 3.74 5.18
N VAL A 59 13.57 4.17 5.04
CA VAL A 59 12.45 3.39 5.57
C VAL A 59 12.23 2.11 4.77
N THR A 60 11.98 0.99 5.45
CA THR A 60 11.53 -0.25 4.81
C THR A 60 10.03 -0.16 4.57
N PHE A 61 9.60 -0.42 3.34
CA PHE A 61 8.19 -0.42 2.99
C PHE A 61 7.54 -1.72 3.48
N LYS A 62 6.43 -1.56 4.22
CA LYS A 62 5.55 -2.68 4.62
C LYS A 62 4.16 -2.55 4.02
N TYR A 63 3.79 -1.33 3.66
CA TYR A 63 2.45 -1.00 3.18
C TYR A 63 2.53 -0.38 1.81
N LEU A 64 1.52 -0.66 1.01
CA LEU A 64 1.34 -0.10 -0.31
C LEU A 64 -0.10 0.38 -0.45
N ALA A 65 -0.31 1.56 -1.03
CA ALA A 65 -1.65 2.06 -1.38
C ALA A 65 -1.64 2.51 -2.84
N THR A 66 -2.68 2.15 -3.60
CA THR A 66 -2.78 2.47 -5.03
C THR A 66 -3.86 3.52 -5.32
N LYS A 67 -3.70 4.28 -6.41
CA LYS A 67 -4.79 5.10 -7.00
C LYS A 67 -5.74 4.31 -7.89
N LEU A 68 -5.41 3.07 -8.26
CA LEU A 68 -6.25 2.26 -9.11
C LEU A 68 -7.52 1.87 -8.36
N SER A 69 -8.67 2.08 -8.98
CA SER A 69 -9.99 1.77 -8.41
C SER A 69 -10.61 0.50 -8.99
N LYS A 70 -10.11 0.01 -10.13
CA LYS A 70 -10.61 -1.21 -10.75
C LYS A 70 -10.03 -2.43 -10.06
N VAL A 71 -10.90 -3.30 -9.56
CA VAL A 71 -10.53 -4.57 -8.89
C VAL A 71 -9.57 -5.41 -9.74
N ALA A 72 -9.78 -5.47 -11.06
CA ALA A 72 -8.90 -6.21 -11.96
C ALA A 72 -7.47 -5.67 -12.00
N ASP A 73 -7.28 -4.35 -11.93
CA ASP A 73 -5.96 -3.73 -11.97
C ASP A 73 -5.25 -3.82 -10.62
N ILE A 74 -5.99 -3.67 -9.52
CA ILE A 74 -5.51 -3.99 -8.16
C ILE A 74 -5.06 -5.45 -8.08
N GLY A 75 -5.84 -6.36 -8.68
CA GLY A 75 -5.50 -7.78 -8.75
C GLY A 75 -4.14 -8.04 -9.42
N LYS A 76 -3.79 -7.29 -10.47
CA LYS A 76 -2.47 -7.41 -11.13
C LYS A 76 -1.33 -7.01 -10.20
N ILE A 77 -1.51 -5.96 -9.40
CA ILE A 77 -0.51 -5.54 -8.40
C ILE A 77 -0.32 -6.65 -7.37
N LEU A 78 -1.41 -7.16 -6.80
CA LEU A 78 -1.38 -8.23 -5.80
C LEU A 78 -0.73 -9.52 -6.34
N SER A 79 -1.04 -9.90 -7.58
CA SER A 79 -0.41 -11.05 -8.23
C SER A 79 1.10 -10.86 -8.43
N ARG A 80 1.58 -9.64 -8.72
CA ARG A 80 3.03 -9.37 -8.80
C ARG A 80 3.69 -9.43 -7.42
N ILE A 81 3.04 -8.90 -6.39
CA ILE A 81 3.52 -8.99 -4.99
C ILE A 81 3.68 -10.46 -4.56
N ASP A 82 2.66 -11.30 -4.81
CA ASP A 82 2.70 -12.74 -4.50
C ASP A 82 3.77 -13.47 -5.32
N LYS A 83 3.84 -13.19 -6.63
CA LYS A 83 4.82 -13.82 -7.52
C LYS A 83 6.27 -13.53 -7.13
N GLU A 84 6.56 -12.30 -6.73
CA GLU A 84 7.90 -11.87 -6.31
C GLU A 84 8.19 -12.16 -4.82
N GLY A 85 7.23 -12.75 -4.08
CA GLY A 85 7.38 -13.08 -2.66
C GLY A 85 7.63 -11.85 -1.78
N LEU A 86 7.00 -10.72 -2.10
CA LEU A 86 7.18 -9.47 -1.36
C LEU A 86 6.28 -9.45 -0.12
N ASP A 87 6.87 -9.14 1.04
CA ASP A 87 6.14 -8.92 2.30
C ASP A 87 5.55 -7.49 2.32
N LEU A 88 4.55 -7.27 1.46
CA LEU A 88 3.83 -6.00 1.34
C LEU A 88 2.35 -6.22 1.59
N THR A 89 1.76 -5.37 2.43
CA THR A 89 0.32 -5.31 2.66
C THR A 89 -0.30 -4.18 1.85
N LEU A 90 -1.24 -4.51 0.98
CA LEU A 90 -2.08 -3.51 0.32
C LEU A 90 -3.05 -2.90 1.33
N ILE A 91 -2.97 -1.59 1.52
CA ILE A 91 -3.89 -0.79 2.32
C ILE A 91 -4.87 -0.12 1.37
N GLU A 92 -6.16 -0.20 1.68
CA GLU A 92 -7.18 0.57 0.97
C GLU A 92 -6.90 2.06 1.17
N ARG A 93 -6.65 2.76 0.07
CA ARG A 93 -6.19 4.15 0.12
C ARG A 93 -7.22 5.03 0.79
N GLU A 94 -8.49 4.89 0.41
CA GLU A 94 -9.55 5.73 0.95
C GLU A 94 -9.76 5.53 2.45
N ASP A 95 -9.65 4.29 2.95
CA ASP A 95 -9.76 4.02 4.39
C ASP A 95 -8.65 4.73 5.15
N PHE A 96 -7.42 4.61 4.64
CA PHE A 96 -6.25 5.22 5.26
C PHE A 96 -6.30 6.76 5.22
N GLU A 97 -6.71 7.35 4.10
CA GLU A 97 -6.86 8.81 3.96
C GLU A 97 -7.96 9.36 4.87
N ARG A 98 -9.10 8.67 5.01
CA ARG A 98 -10.16 9.08 5.95
C ARG A 98 -9.69 9.06 7.41
N SER A 99 -8.97 8.01 7.82
CA SER A 99 -8.45 7.90 9.19
C SER A 99 -7.40 8.98 9.48
N SER A 100 -6.46 9.21 8.55
CA SER A 100 -5.41 10.22 8.74
C SER A 100 -5.92 11.66 8.67
N ALA A 101 -6.96 11.95 7.87
CA ALA A 101 -7.59 13.26 7.83
C ALA A 101 -8.31 13.61 9.14
N ALA A 102 -8.98 12.63 9.76
CA ALA A 102 -9.64 12.81 11.05
C ALA A 102 -8.63 13.17 12.15
N ASP A 103 -7.46 12.52 12.17
CA ASP A 103 -6.40 12.80 13.14
C ASP A 103 -5.81 14.21 12.94
N ALA A 104 -5.51 14.60 11.69
CA ALA A 104 -5.02 15.93 11.37
C ALA A 104 -6.01 17.04 11.79
N ALA A 105 -7.32 16.83 11.56
CA ALA A 105 -8.33 17.77 12.00
C ALA A 105 -8.36 17.90 13.53
N ARG A 106 -8.31 16.79 14.27
CA ARG A 106 -8.30 16.81 15.74
C ARG A 106 -7.10 17.55 16.32
N ASP A 107 -5.92 17.44 15.70
CA ASP A 107 -4.73 18.16 16.18
C ASP A 107 -4.80 19.66 15.94
N LEU A 108 -5.49 20.12 14.90
CA LEU A 108 -5.74 21.56 14.69
C LEU A 108 -6.59 22.16 15.81
N PHE A 109 -7.58 21.42 16.34
CA PHE A 109 -8.48 21.88 17.40
C PHE A 109 -7.96 21.68 18.83
N LYS A 110 -6.74 21.16 19.01
CA LYS A 110 -6.04 21.11 20.31
C LYS A 110 -5.17 22.35 20.58
N SER A 111 -5.22 23.33 19.67
CA SER A 111 -4.53 24.62 19.76
C SER A 111 -5.36 25.65 20.52
#